data_AF-A0A2G5IKC2-F1
#
_entry.id   AF-A0A2G5IKC2-F1
#
_cell.length_a   1.000
_cell.length_b   1.000
_cell.length_c   1.000
_cell.angle_alpha   90.00
_cell.angle_beta   90.00
_cell.angle_gamma   90.00
#
_symmetry.space_group_name_H-M   'P 1'
#
loop_
_entity.id
_entity.type
_entity.pdbx_description
1 polymer ?
#
loop_
_entity_poly.entity_id
_entity_poly.type
_entity_poly.pdbx_seq_one_letter_code
_entity_poly.pdbx_strand_id
1 'polypeptide(L)' 'MSELRPGDITDEMRKAMDTARRQGLQKDLRTLAASIRADAEGRYNDAQPGWQAGVEWTLLWIENTASHLTEGRP' A
#
# COMPACT_ATOMS: atom_id res chain seq x y z
N MET A 1 -12.14 23.55 21.68
CA MET A 1 -11.45 22.38 21.11
C MET A 1 -12.29 21.90 19.94
N SER A 2 -11.75 21.79 18.73
CA SER A 2 -12.50 21.33 17.57
C SER A 2 -12.66 19.82 17.65
N GLU A 3 -13.89 19.30 17.53
CA GLU A 3 -14.17 17.87 17.48
C GLU A 3 -13.67 17.31 16.14
N LEU A 4 -12.80 16.29 16.19
CA LEU A 4 -12.33 15.55 15.01
C LEU A 4 -13.52 14.91 14.31
N ARG A 5 -13.70 15.22 13.03
CA ARG A 5 -14.72 14.59 12.18
C ARG A 5 -14.22 13.23 11.70
N PRO A 6 -15.14 12.28 11.44
CA PRO A 6 -14.78 11.06 10.72
C PRO A 6 -14.10 11.41 9.39
N GLY A 7 -12.84 10.97 9.23
CA GLY A 7 -12.02 11.27 8.05
C GLY A 7 -10.94 12.34 8.25
N ASP A 8 -10.93 13.03 9.40
CA ASP A 8 -9.86 13.99 9.70
C ASP A 8 -8.53 13.27 9.96
N ILE A 9 -7.48 13.68 9.24
CA ILE A 9 -6.11 13.21 9.49
C ILE A 9 -5.55 14.00 10.65
N THR A 10 -5.28 13.32 11.76
CA THR A 10 -4.64 13.94 12.93
C THR A 10 -3.17 14.29 12.65
N ASP A 11 -2.61 15.23 13.41
CA ASP A 11 -1.19 15.56 13.30
C ASP A 11 -0.27 14.36 13.56
N GLU A 12 -0.67 13.47 14.46
CA GLU A 12 0.05 12.22 14.71
C GLU A 12 0.00 11.29 13.49
N MET A 13 -1.15 11.16 12.82
CA MET A 13 -1.26 10.40 11.58
C MET A 13 -0.39 11.01 10.47
N ARG A 14 -0.36 12.34 10.34
CA ARG A 14 0.50 13.05 9.39
C ARG A 14 1.98 12.77 9.67
N LYS A 15 2.40 12.87 10.94
CA LYS A 15 3.77 12.59 11.39
C LYS A 15 4.18 11.13 11.13
N ALA A 16 3.27 10.19 11.34
CA ALA A 16 3.50 8.78 11.01
C ALA A 16 3.73 8.60 9.50
N MET A 17 2.93 9.26 8.66
CA MET A 17 3.12 9.20 7.21
C MET A 17 4.44 9.81 6.77
N ASP A 18 4.83 10.97 7.29
CA ASP A 18 6.13 11.56 6.97
C ASP A 18 7.31 10.70 7.44
N THR A 19 7.15 9.99 8.55
CA THR A 19 8.14 9.02 9.03
C THR A 19 8.26 7.84 8.08
N ALA A 20 7.13 7.25 7.66
CA ALA A 20 7.10 6.16 6.68
C ALA A 20 7.75 6.57 5.35
N ARG A 21 7.51 7.79 4.87
CA ARG A 21 8.15 8.34 3.67
C ARG A 21 9.67 8.42 3.82
N ARG A 22 10.14 9.00 4.94
CA ARG A 22 11.58 9.15 5.22
C ARG A 22 12.30 7.82 5.39
N GLN A 23 11.61 6.81 5.92
CA GLN A 23 12.14 5.46 6.06
C GLN A 23 12.13 4.67 4.75
N GLY A 24 11.49 5.19 3.70
CA GLY A 24 11.48 4.52 2.40
C GLY A 24 10.45 3.40 2.29
N LEU A 25 9.40 3.38 3.12
CA LEU A 25 8.38 2.32 3.11
C LEU A 25 7.74 2.14 1.71
N GLN A 26 7.65 3.21 0.90
CA GLN A 26 7.21 3.13 -0.49
C GLN A 26 8.07 2.20 -1.36
N LYS A 27 9.36 2.07 -1.08
CA LYS A 27 10.27 1.17 -1.80
C LYS A 27 10.06 -0.27 -1.35
N ASP A 28 9.90 -0.49 -0.05
CA ASP A 28 9.67 -1.82 0.52
C ASP A 28 8.32 -2.39 0.05
N LEU A 29 7.28 -1.56 0.00
CA LEU A 29 5.97 -1.91 -0.55
C LEU A 29 6.05 -2.29 -2.04
N ARG A 30 6.77 -1.51 -2.86
CA ARG A 30 6.98 -1.86 -4.28
C ARG A 30 7.75 -3.16 -4.45
N THR A 31 8.73 -3.41 -3.58
CA THR A 31 9.49 -4.68 -3.57
C THR A 31 8.58 -5.84 -3.21
N LEU A 32 7.71 -5.68 -2.20
CA LEU A 32 6.72 -6.69 -1.83
C LEU A 32 5.75 -6.98 -2.98
N ALA A 33 5.23 -5.95 -3.64
CA ALA A 33 4.34 -6.12 -4.80
C ALA A 33 5.02 -6.92 -5.93
N ALA A 34 6.29 -6.62 -6.24
CA ALA A 34 7.05 -7.36 -7.23
C ALA A 34 7.24 -8.84 -6.85
N SER A 35 7.55 -9.12 -5.58
CA SER A 35 7.67 -10.50 -5.08
C SER A 35 6.36 -11.27 -5.15
N ILE A 36 5.23 -10.63 -4.80
CA ILE A 36 3.90 -11.26 -4.89
C ILE A 36 3.55 -11.56 -6.35
N ARG A 37 3.81 -10.64 -7.28
CA ARG A 37 3.60 -10.87 -8.71
C ARG A 37 4.42 -12.05 -9.21
N ALA A 38 5.71 -12.07 -8.90
CA ALA A 38 6.60 -13.16 -9.31
C ALA A 38 6.22 -14.52 -8.71
N ASP A 39 5.64 -14.53 -7.50
CA ASP A 39 5.08 -15.75 -6.90
C ASP A 39 3.80 -16.20 -7.63
N ALA A 40 2.89 -15.25 -7.87
CA ALA A 40 1.62 -15.50 -8.55
C ALA A 40 1.80 -15.98 -9.99
N GLU A 41 2.71 -15.35 -10.73
CA GLU A 41 3.14 -15.72 -12.07
C GLU A 41 3.88 -17.06 -12.04
N GLY A 42 3.15 -18.14 -12.29
CA GLY A 42 3.72 -19.48 -12.49
C GLY A 42 3.28 -20.53 -11.48
N ARG A 43 2.82 -20.16 -10.28
CA ARG A 43 2.27 -21.14 -9.31
C ARG A 43 0.76 -21.29 -9.38
N TYR A 44 0.05 -20.28 -9.87
CA TYR A 44 -1.39 -20.15 -9.66
C TYR A 44 -2.17 -19.71 -10.91
N ASN A 45 -1.61 -19.96 -12.10
CA ASN A 45 -2.31 -19.70 -13.36
C ASN A 45 -3.65 -20.47 -13.45
N ASP A 46 -3.73 -21.62 -12.78
CA ASP A 46 -4.95 -22.45 -12.68
C ASP A 46 -5.67 -22.31 -11.31
N ALA A 47 -5.29 -21.34 -10.48
CA ALA A 47 -5.93 -21.13 -9.19
C ALA A 47 -7.38 -20.67 -9.36
N GLN A 48 -8.20 -20.94 -8.33
CA GLN A 48 -9.60 -20.51 -8.35
C GLN A 48 -9.70 -18.99 -8.58
N PRO A 49 -10.70 -18.51 -9.34
CA PRO A 49 -10.85 -17.09 -9.67
C PRO A 49 -10.85 -16.17 -8.43
N GLY A 50 -11.38 -16.63 -7.29
CA GLY A 50 -11.34 -15.86 -6.04
C GLY A 50 -9.94 -15.64 -5.47
N TRP A 51 -9.01 -16.57 -5.70
CA TRP A 51 -7.62 -16.42 -5.29
C TRP A 51 -6.91 -15.36 -6.14
N GLN A 52 -7.11 -15.40 -7.46
CA GLN A 52 -6.53 -14.41 -8.38
C GLN A 52 -7.05 -13.00 -8.05
N ALA A 53 -8.35 -12.86 -7.84
CA ALA A 53 -8.96 -11.59 -7.42
C ALA A 53 -8.40 -11.08 -6.08
N GLY A 54 -8.11 -11.98 -5.12
CA GLY A 54 -7.49 -11.62 -3.84
C GLY A 54 -6.06 -11.08 -3.99
N VAL A 55 -5.27 -11.68 -4.89
CA VAL A 55 -3.92 -11.21 -5.22
C VAL A 55 -3.97 -9.85 -5.90
N GLU A 56 -4.82 -9.69 -6.92
CA GLU A 56 -5.01 -8.42 -7.63
C GLU A 56 -5.43 -7.30 -6.67
N TRP A 57 -6.39 -7.56 -5.78
CA TRP A 57 -6.83 -6.60 -4.78
C TRP A 57 -5.69 -6.20 -3.83
N THR A 58 -4.90 -7.18 -3.39
CA THR A 58 -3.74 -6.93 -2.52
C THR A 58 -2.69 -6.07 -3.21
N LEU A 59 -2.36 -6.38 -4.47
CA LEU A 59 -1.42 -5.61 -5.26
C LEU A 59 -1.89 -4.16 -5.43
N LEU A 60 -3.17 -3.96 -5.76
CA LEU A 60 -3.75 -2.63 -5.89
C LEU A 60 -3.65 -1.82 -4.59
N TRP A 61 -3.93 -2.44 -3.44
CA TRP A 61 -3.83 -1.79 -2.14
C TRP A 61 -2.39 -1.37 -1.81
N ILE A 62 -1.41 -2.24 -2.06
CA ILE A 62 0.02 -1.95 -1.84
C ILE A 62 0.46 -0.78 -2.72
N GLU A 63 0.08 -0.79 -4.00
CA GLU A 63 0.48 0.24 -4.96
C GLU A 63 -0.12 1.60 -4.63
N ASN A 64 -1.42 1.66 -4.29
CA ASN A 64 -2.07 2.90 -3.86
C ASN A 64 -1.39 3.47 -2.60
N THR A 65 -1.03 2.62 -1.64
CA THR A 65 -0.34 3.04 -0.42
C THR A 65 1.06 3.57 -0.73
N ALA A 66 1.82 2.89 -1.58
CA ALA A 66 3.15 3.33 -2.01
C ALA A 66 3.09 4.66 -2.78
N SER A 67 2.05 4.88 -3.59
CA SER A 67 1.82 6.14 -4.31
C SER A 67 1.50 7.29 -3.36
N HIS A 68 0.62 7.11 -2.36
CA HIS A 68 0.35 8.13 -1.35
C HIS A 68 1.58 8.50 -0.49
N LEU A 69 2.49 7.55 -0.29
CA LEU A 69 3.79 7.78 0.34
C LEU A 69 4.79 8.49 -0.60
N THR A 70 4.56 8.53 -1.91
CA THR A 70 5.43 9.20 -2.89
C THR A 70 4.91 10.59 -3.28
N GLU A 71 3.59 10.75 -3.41
CA GLU A 71 2.94 11.93 -3.99
C GLU A 71 2.76 13.10 -3.01
N GLY A 72 2.91 12.88 -1.71
CA GLY A 72 3.06 13.98 -0.77
C GLY A 72 4.47 14.56 -0.85
N ARG A 73 4.72 15.36 -1.89
CA ARG A 73 5.86 16.28 -1.91
C ARG A 73 5.63 17.39 -0.85
N PRO A 74 6.72 17.94 -0.29
CA PRO A 74 6.65 19.07 0.65
C PRO A 74 5.93 20.27 0.05
#